data_AF-X1AH40-F1
#
_entry.id   AF-X1AH40-F1
#
_cell.length_a   1.000
_cell.length_b   1.000
_cell.length_c   1.000
_cell.angle_alpha   90.00
_cell.angle_beta   90.00
_cell.angle_gamma   90.00
#
_symmetry.space_group_name_H-M   'P 1'
#
loop_
_entity.id
_entity.type
_entity.pdbx_description
1 polymer ?
#
loop_
_entity_poly.entity_id
_entity_poly.type
_entity_poly.pdbx_seq_one_letter_code
_entity_poly.pdbx_strand_id
1 'polypeptide(L)'
;MLTNEDRAQLKSVTNEKELKKIFRTIASKNPEEYFPTQELRKLGYIRKHCVCCSRYFWTTIKDRKVCGEPVCSGGFQVTKNNPIKKKLSYIGVWEKIVEILEPRGYSPIKRYPCVARWDPTSEFTIASISAFQPYVITGEVEPPAKKLIIPQFCLRFNDIEN
;
A
#
# COMPACT_ATOMS: atom_id res chain seq x y z
N MET A 1 9.96 -7.62 18.63
CA MET A 1 8.63 -8.21 18.86
C MET A 1 7.84 -7.27 19.74
N LEU A 2 6.52 -7.17 19.57
CA LEU A 2 5.65 -6.39 20.47
C LEU A 2 5.86 -6.80 21.93
N THR A 3 6.15 -5.82 22.79
CA THR A 3 6.27 -6.03 24.23
C THR A 3 4.92 -6.41 24.85
N ASN A 4 4.93 -6.94 26.07
CA ASN A 4 3.68 -7.24 26.77
C ASN A 4 2.84 -5.97 27.01
N GLU A 5 3.49 -4.84 27.25
CA GLU A 5 2.85 -3.53 27.37
C GLU A 5 2.22 -3.09 26.05
N ASP A 6 2.94 -3.18 24.93
CA ASP A 6 2.41 -2.87 23.60
C ASP A 6 1.17 -3.71 23.29
N ARG A 7 1.21 -5.01 23.61
CA ARG A 7 0.08 -5.93 23.40
C ARG A 7 -1.12 -5.57 24.27
N ALA A 8 -0.89 -5.24 25.55
CA ALA A 8 -1.96 -4.81 26.45
C ALA A 8 -2.61 -3.51 25.97
N GLN A 9 -1.79 -2.54 25.55
CA GLN A 9 -2.25 -1.27 25.01
C GLN A 9 -3.08 -1.47 23.74
N LEU A 10 -2.60 -2.26 22.77
CA LEU A 10 -3.33 -2.54 21.53
C LEU A 10 -4.68 -3.25 21.79
N LYS A 11 -4.73 -4.20 22.74
CA LYS A 11 -5.97 -4.90 23.12
C LYS A 11 -7.00 -4.02 23.82
N SER A 12 -6.55 -2.98 24.51
CA SER A 12 -7.45 -2.06 25.25
C SER A 12 -8.25 -1.12 24.35
N VAL A 13 -7.85 -0.95 23.09
CA VAL A 13 -8.45 0.03 22.18
C VAL A 13 -9.51 -0.63 21.31
N THR A 14 -10.68 0.00 21.27
CA THR A 14 -11.85 -0.47 20.50
C THR A 14 -12.04 0.32 19.19
N ASN A 15 -11.37 1.46 19.04
CA ASN A 15 -11.48 2.33 17.86
C ASN A 15 -10.27 2.16 16.92
N GLU A 16 -10.54 1.89 15.65
CA GLU A 16 -9.53 1.69 14.59
C GLU A 16 -8.56 2.88 14.47
N LYS A 17 -9.05 4.13 14.58
CA LYS A 17 -8.21 5.33 14.45
C LYS A 17 -7.14 5.40 15.54
N GLU A 18 -7.52 5.09 16.77
CA GLU A 18 -6.61 5.07 17.91
C GLU A 18 -5.65 3.89 17.83
N LEU A 19 -6.14 2.72 17.43
CA LEU A 19 -5.33 1.53 17.22
C LEU A 19 -4.20 1.82 16.21
N LYS A 20 -4.54 2.41 15.05
CA LYS A 20 -3.57 2.84 14.04
C LYS A 20 -2.57 3.85 14.59
N LYS A 21 -3.02 4.80 15.41
CA LYS A 21 -2.17 5.82 16.03
C LYS A 21 -1.14 5.20 16.97
N ILE A 22 -1.56 4.28 17.85
CA ILE A 22 -0.70 3.57 18.81
C ILE A 22 0.29 2.69 18.06
N PHE A 23 -0.20 1.85 17.14
CA PHE A 23 0.66 0.96 16.38
C PHE A 23 1.72 1.72 15.59
N ARG A 24 1.37 2.88 15.02
CA ARG A 24 2.33 3.75 14.35
C ARG A 24 3.43 4.24 15.30
N THR A 25 3.10 4.57 16.54
CA THR A 25 4.12 4.95 17.56
C THR A 25 5.06 3.78 17.84
N ILE A 26 4.51 2.58 18.02
CA ILE A 26 5.28 1.35 18.26
C ILE A 26 6.21 1.06 17.08
N ALA A 27 5.67 1.01 15.87
CA ALA A 27 6.43 0.76 14.65
C ALA A 27 7.48 1.85 14.38
N SER A 28 7.23 3.08 14.83
CA SER A 28 8.17 4.18 14.68
C SER A 28 9.35 4.12 15.65
N LYS A 29 9.18 3.53 16.84
CA LYS A 29 10.26 3.31 17.82
C LYS A 29 11.26 2.27 17.31
N ASN A 30 10.77 1.18 16.72
CA ASN A 30 11.59 0.05 16.25
C ASN A 30 11.44 -0.20 14.74
N PRO A 31 11.83 0.74 13.86
CA PRO A 31 11.54 0.62 12.44
C PRO A 31 12.21 -0.60 11.78
N GLU A 32 13.35 -1.07 12.29
CA GLU A 32 14.07 -2.25 11.82
C GLU A 32 13.23 -3.53 11.86
N GLU A 33 12.26 -3.61 12.77
CA GLU A 33 11.39 -4.77 12.93
C GLU A 33 10.23 -4.79 11.93
N TYR A 34 9.71 -3.61 11.57
CA TYR A 34 8.48 -3.48 10.78
C TYR A 34 8.72 -3.10 9.32
N PHE A 35 9.92 -2.62 9.00
CA PHE A 35 10.28 -2.16 7.66
C PHE A 35 11.61 -2.77 7.22
N PRO A 36 11.84 -2.97 5.91
CA PRO A 36 13.11 -3.46 5.37
C PRO A 36 14.18 -2.35 5.40
N THR A 37 14.51 -1.87 6.59
CA THR A 37 15.35 -0.67 6.81
C THR A 37 16.76 -0.84 6.26
N GLN A 38 17.32 -2.05 6.32
CA GLN A 38 18.65 -2.35 5.79
C GLN A 38 18.67 -2.18 4.27
N GLU A 39 17.69 -2.76 3.56
CA GLU A 39 17.56 -2.66 2.11
C GLU A 39 17.29 -1.23 1.68
N LEU A 40 16.42 -0.51 2.40
CA LEU A 40 16.18 0.91 2.16
C LEU A 40 17.46 1.74 2.27
N ARG A 41 18.26 1.53 3.32
CA ARG A 41 19.56 2.21 3.49
C ARG A 41 20.55 1.83 2.38
N LYS A 42 20.64 0.55 2.00
CA LYS A 42 21.46 0.08 0.87
C LYS A 42 21.07 0.74 -0.46
N LEU A 43 19.77 0.99 -0.66
CA LEU A 43 19.23 1.70 -1.83
C LEU A 43 19.36 3.24 -1.73
N GLY A 44 20.02 3.76 -0.69
CA GLY A 44 20.27 5.20 -0.50
C GLY A 44 19.09 5.98 0.10
N TYR A 45 18.07 5.31 0.63
CA TYR A 45 16.98 5.97 1.33
C TYR A 45 17.41 6.38 2.75
N ILE A 46 17.00 7.58 3.13
CA ILE A 46 17.21 8.18 4.45
C ILE A 46 15.85 8.29 5.13
N ARG A 47 15.77 7.79 6.38
CA ARG A 47 14.58 7.96 7.22
C ARG A 47 14.57 9.37 7.79
N LYS A 48 13.43 10.06 7.69
CA LYS A 48 13.23 11.43 8.16
C LYS A 48 11.91 11.58 8.90
N HIS A 49 11.81 12.64 9.68
CA HIS A 49 10.60 13.04 10.38
C HIS A 49 9.98 14.25 9.68
N CYS A 50 8.71 14.14 9.28
CA CYS A 50 8.01 15.21 8.58
C CYS A 50 7.72 16.39 9.52
N VAL A 51 8.12 17.60 9.13
CA VAL A 51 7.90 18.81 9.93
C VAL A 51 6.43 19.25 10.04
N CYS A 52 5.54 18.74 9.18
CA CYS A 52 4.13 19.14 9.14
C CYS A 52 3.22 18.16 9.92
N CYS A 53 3.36 16.84 9.70
CA CYS A 53 2.48 15.83 10.30
C CYS A 53 3.17 14.91 11.31
N SER A 54 4.45 15.15 11.60
CA SER A 54 5.25 14.34 12.54
C SER A 54 5.30 12.83 12.22
N ARG A 55 5.05 12.46 10.96
CA ARG A 55 5.20 11.08 10.49
C ARG A 55 6.63 10.85 10.01
N TYR A 56 7.16 9.67 10.30
CA TYR A 56 8.39 9.22 9.66
C TYR A 56 8.14 8.85 8.20
N PHE A 57 9.10 9.15 7.33
CA PHE A 57 9.07 8.80 5.91
C PHE A 57 10.49 8.49 5.42
N TRP A 58 10.59 7.79 4.29
CA TRP A 58 11.86 7.46 3.65
C TRP A 58 12.03 8.27 2.37
N THR A 59 13.22 8.80 2.13
CA THR A 59 13.50 9.58 0.93
C THR A 59 14.96 9.48 0.52
N THR A 60 15.24 9.53 -0.78
CA THR A 60 16.59 9.69 -1.32
C THR A 60 17.02 11.17 -1.38
N ILE A 61 16.12 12.12 -1.11
CA ILE A 61 16.38 13.56 -1.21
C ILE A 61 16.85 14.11 0.15
N LYS A 62 18.12 14.50 0.24
CA LYS A 62 18.78 14.97 1.47
C LYS A 62 18.17 16.22 2.10
N ASP A 63 17.56 17.10 1.32
CA ASP A 63 17.00 18.36 1.85
C ASP A 63 15.48 18.32 2.04
N ARG A 64 14.82 17.22 1.66
CA ARG A 64 13.37 17.08 1.82
C ARG A 64 12.96 17.05 3.29
N LYS A 65 12.05 17.94 3.70
CA LYS A 65 11.54 18.08 5.08
C LYS A 65 10.13 17.50 5.31
N VAL A 66 9.43 17.11 4.24
CA VAL A 66 8.01 16.67 4.28
C VAL A 66 7.77 15.32 3.60
N CYS A 67 6.78 14.55 4.08
CA CYS A 67 6.56 13.14 3.73
C CYS A 67 5.97 12.87 2.34
N GLY A 68 5.42 13.88 1.65
CA GLY A 68 4.79 13.70 0.34
C GLY A 68 3.27 13.65 0.35
N GLU A 69 2.64 13.60 1.52
CA GLU A 69 1.21 13.85 1.64
C GLU A 69 0.87 15.21 1.00
N PRO A 70 -0.22 15.32 0.21
CA PRO A 70 -0.58 16.58 -0.46
C PRO A 70 -0.68 17.75 0.53
N VAL A 71 -1.31 17.54 1.68
CA VAL A 71 -1.46 18.56 2.74
C VAL A 71 -0.10 19.02 3.27
N CYS A 72 0.88 18.12 3.39
CA CYS A 72 2.23 18.45 3.85
C CYS A 72 3.12 19.06 2.76
N SER A 73 2.75 18.90 1.48
CA SER A 73 3.62 19.18 0.33
C SER A 73 3.10 20.35 -0.53
N GLY A 74 2.10 21.09 -0.04
CA GLY A 74 1.50 22.22 -0.75
C GLY A 74 0.63 21.80 -1.95
N GLY A 75 -0.03 20.64 -1.84
CA GLY A 75 -0.89 20.06 -2.87
C GLY A 75 -0.18 19.07 -3.81
N PHE A 76 -0.90 18.59 -4.82
CA PHE A 76 -0.37 17.67 -5.82
C PHE A 76 0.65 18.36 -6.72
N GLN A 77 1.88 17.83 -6.76
CA GLN A 77 2.97 18.37 -7.59
C GLN A 77 3.18 17.55 -8.88
N VAL A 78 2.28 16.62 -9.22
CA VAL A 78 2.47 15.64 -10.31
C VAL A 78 2.63 16.25 -11.71
N THR A 79 2.14 17.48 -11.91
CA THR A 79 2.31 18.23 -13.16
C THR A 79 3.59 19.05 -13.21
N LYS A 80 4.24 19.31 -12.06
CA LYS A 80 5.47 20.10 -11.98
C LYS A 80 6.67 19.19 -12.16
N ASN A 81 7.59 19.57 -13.06
CA ASN A 81 8.82 18.81 -13.34
C ASN A 81 8.56 17.32 -13.60
N ASN A 82 7.49 17.00 -14.34
CA ASN A 82 7.07 15.62 -14.58
C ASN A 82 8.22 14.81 -15.23
N PRO A 83 8.80 13.82 -14.53
CA PRO A 83 9.93 13.06 -15.04
C PRO A 83 9.52 12.01 -16.09
N ILE A 84 8.21 11.81 -16.30
CA ILE A 84 7.68 10.81 -17.21
C ILE A 84 7.92 11.25 -18.66
N LYS A 85 8.81 10.53 -19.34
CA LYS A 85 9.13 10.76 -20.76
C LYS A 85 8.13 10.11 -21.72
N LYS A 86 7.38 9.10 -21.27
CA LYS A 86 6.47 8.30 -22.09
C LYS A 86 5.03 8.55 -21.68
N LYS A 87 4.20 9.03 -22.60
CA LYS A 87 2.75 9.08 -22.42
C LYS A 87 2.18 7.68 -22.67
N LEU A 88 1.40 7.17 -21.72
CA LEU A 88 0.75 5.87 -21.82
C LEU A 88 -0.76 6.08 -21.78
N SER A 89 -1.49 5.34 -22.62
CA SER A 89 -2.94 5.20 -22.49
C SER A 89 -3.26 4.32 -21.27
N TYR A 90 -4.54 4.24 -20.90
CA TYR A 90 -4.99 3.33 -19.83
C TYR A 90 -4.53 1.88 -20.09
N ILE A 91 -4.72 1.40 -21.32
CA ILE A 91 -4.28 0.06 -21.76
C ILE A 91 -2.74 -0.02 -21.78
N GLY A 92 -2.07 1.03 -22.27
CA GLY A 92 -0.62 1.08 -22.33
C GLY A 92 0.07 1.01 -20.96
N VAL A 93 -0.58 1.50 -19.89
CA VAL A 93 -0.08 1.30 -18.52
C VAL A 93 -0.13 -0.17 -18.13
N TRP A 94 -1.23 -0.87 -18.41
CA TRP A 94 -1.34 -2.30 -18.13
C TRP A 94 -0.31 -3.11 -18.92
N GLU A 95 -0.21 -2.89 -20.23
CA GLU A 95 0.79 -3.54 -21.08
C GLU A 95 2.21 -3.31 -20.56
N LYS A 96 2.53 -2.08 -20.12
CA LYS A 96 3.84 -1.75 -19.57
C LYS A 96 4.12 -2.44 -18.23
N ILE A 97 3.11 -2.63 -17.39
CA ILE A 97 3.24 -3.39 -16.14
C ILE A 97 3.55 -4.86 -16.45
N VAL A 98 2.83 -5.46 -17.40
CA VAL A 98 3.06 -6.85 -17.83
C VAL A 98 4.47 -7.02 -18.41
N GLU A 99 4.87 -6.16 -19.36
CA GLU A 99 6.20 -6.14 -19.98
C GLU A 99 7.33 -6.14 -18.92
N ILE A 100 7.12 -5.41 -17.83
CA ILE A 100 8.09 -5.26 -16.73
C ILE A 100 8.05 -6.46 -15.79
N LEU A 101 6.87 -6.95 -15.39
CA LEU A 101 6.76 -7.89 -14.26
C LEU A 101 6.69 -9.37 -14.69
N GLU A 102 6.20 -9.67 -15.89
CA GLU A 102 6.11 -11.04 -16.38
C GLU A 102 7.49 -11.73 -16.49
N PRO A 103 8.54 -11.10 -17.05
CA PRO A 103 9.89 -11.67 -17.05
C PRO A 103 10.49 -11.86 -15.64
N ARG A 104 9.90 -11.23 -14.61
CA ARG A 104 10.29 -11.38 -13.19
C ARG A 104 9.49 -12.48 -12.47
N GLY A 105 8.71 -13.25 -13.24
CA GLY A 105 7.92 -14.38 -12.77
C GLY A 105 6.55 -14.03 -12.21
N TYR A 106 6.02 -12.83 -12.49
CA TYR A 106 4.63 -12.49 -12.15
C TYR A 106 3.70 -12.90 -13.29
N SER A 107 2.71 -13.74 -13.00
CA SER A 107 1.74 -14.17 -14.00
C SER A 107 0.59 -13.15 -14.13
N PRO A 108 0.34 -12.58 -15.33
CA PRO A 108 -0.84 -11.77 -15.55
C PRO A 108 -2.11 -12.63 -15.55
N ILE A 109 -3.13 -12.20 -14.80
CA ILE A 109 -4.42 -12.89 -14.74
C ILE A 109 -5.56 -11.96 -15.14
N LYS A 110 -6.68 -12.57 -15.55
CA LYS A 110 -7.91 -11.84 -15.88
C LYS A 110 -8.52 -11.24 -14.60
N ARG A 111 -9.12 -10.05 -14.75
CA ARG A 111 -9.86 -9.40 -13.65
C ARG A 111 -11.07 -10.22 -13.21
N TYR A 112 -11.41 -10.11 -11.95
CA TYR A 112 -12.67 -10.58 -11.38
C TYR A 112 -13.79 -9.55 -11.60
N PRO A 113 -15.06 -9.96 -11.55
CA PRO A 113 -16.19 -9.03 -11.55
C PRO A 113 -16.10 -8.00 -10.42
N CYS A 114 -16.68 -6.80 -10.60
CA CYS A 114 -16.73 -5.81 -9.52
C CYS A 114 -17.72 -6.19 -8.40
N VAL A 115 -18.66 -7.09 -8.67
CA VAL A 115 -19.56 -7.68 -7.67
C VAL A 115 -18.85 -8.91 -7.10
N ALA A 116 -18.66 -8.95 -5.79
CA ALA A 116 -17.90 -10.00 -5.12
C ALA A 116 -18.74 -11.26 -4.92
N ARG A 117 -18.99 -11.98 -6.02
CA ARG A 117 -19.83 -13.20 -6.03
C ARG A 117 -19.26 -14.36 -5.20
N TRP A 118 -17.99 -14.30 -4.84
CA TRP A 118 -17.27 -15.34 -4.11
C TRP A 118 -17.10 -15.01 -2.62
N ASP A 119 -17.25 -13.74 -2.22
CA ASP A 119 -17.00 -13.30 -0.84
C ASP A 119 -18.34 -13.08 -0.13
N PRO A 120 -18.68 -13.89 0.90
CA PRO A 120 -19.94 -13.72 1.62
C PRO A 120 -19.96 -12.46 2.51
N THR A 121 -18.82 -11.79 2.70
CA THR A 121 -18.68 -10.65 3.62
C THR A 121 -18.65 -9.28 2.91
N SER A 122 -18.57 -9.28 1.58
CA SER A 122 -18.51 -8.05 0.79
C SER A 122 -19.40 -8.14 -0.45
N GLU A 123 -20.14 -7.08 -0.76
CA GLU A 123 -20.96 -7.02 -1.97
C GLU A 123 -20.12 -6.68 -3.22
N PHE A 124 -19.08 -5.86 -3.05
CA PHE A 124 -18.26 -5.34 -4.12
C PHE A 124 -16.77 -5.60 -3.91
N THR A 125 -16.02 -5.64 -4.99
CA THR A 125 -14.56 -5.65 -4.95
C THR A 125 -14.06 -4.26 -4.54
N ILE A 126 -13.53 -4.12 -3.33
CA ILE A 126 -13.05 -2.84 -2.78
C ILE A 126 -11.54 -2.62 -2.95
N ALA A 127 -10.79 -3.70 -3.21
CA ALA A 127 -9.37 -3.72 -3.50
C ALA A 127 -9.01 -4.95 -4.35
N SER A 128 -7.84 -4.94 -4.98
CA SER A 128 -7.38 -6.10 -5.76
C SER A 128 -7.25 -7.38 -4.92
N ILE A 129 -6.91 -7.26 -3.64
CA ILE A 129 -6.80 -8.40 -2.72
C ILE A 129 -8.15 -9.07 -2.45
N SER A 130 -9.27 -8.33 -2.58
CA SER A 130 -10.61 -8.87 -2.36
C SER A 130 -10.97 -9.97 -3.37
N ALA A 131 -10.32 -10.02 -4.54
CA ALA A 131 -10.46 -11.12 -5.50
C ALA A 131 -10.01 -12.49 -4.95
N PHE A 132 -9.25 -12.49 -3.86
CA PHE A 132 -8.65 -13.68 -3.25
C PHE A 132 -9.19 -13.92 -1.82
N GLN A 133 -9.99 -13.00 -1.30
CA GLN A 133 -10.61 -13.14 0.01
C GLN A 133 -11.97 -13.87 -0.09
N PRO A 134 -12.34 -14.68 0.92
CA PRO A 134 -11.51 -15.10 2.05
C PRO A 134 -10.61 -16.29 1.73
N TYR A 135 -11.02 -17.18 0.83
CA TYR A 135 -10.53 -18.57 0.76
C TYR A 135 -9.06 -18.74 0.38
N VAL A 136 -8.50 -17.84 -0.45
CA VAL A 136 -7.06 -17.90 -0.76
C VAL A 136 -6.22 -17.39 0.40
N ILE A 137 -6.75 -16.41 1.15
CA ILE A 137 -6.06 -15.86 2.32
C ILE A 137 -6.12 -16.82 3.51
N THR A 138 -7.22 -17.56 3.68
CA THR A 138 -7.34 -18.62 4.70
C THR A 138 -6.58 -19.89 4.33
N GLY A 139 -6.21 -20.06 3.06
CA GLY A 139 -5.49 -21.23 2.56
C GLY A 139 -6.39 -22.41 2.18
N GLU A 140 -7.70 -22.21 2.14
CA GLU A 140 -8.67 -23.21 1.68
C GLU A 140 -8.60 -23.43 0.16
N VAL A 141 -8.17 -22.41 -0.58
CA VAL A 141 -8.01 -22.44 -2.04
C VAL A 141 -6.63 -21.91 -2.43
N GLU A 142 -5.93 -22.60 -3.31
CA GLU A 142 -4.64 -22.13 -3.82
C GLU A 142 -4.79 -20.85 -4.68
N PRO A 143 -3.86 -19.90 -4.62
CA PRO A 143 -3.88 -18.74 -5.50
C PRO A 143 -3.69 -19.16 -6.97
N PRO A 144 -4.26 -18.42 -7.94
CA PRO A 144 -4.11 -18.75 -9.37
C PRO A 144 -2.66 -18.79 -9.87
N ALA A 145 -1.76 -18.09 -9.19
CA ALA A 145 -0.31 -18.18 -9.38
C ALA A 145 0.42 -17.71 -8.12
N LYS A 146 1.64 -18.21 -7.91
CA LYS A 146 2.49 -17.85 -6.76
C LYS A 146 2.86 -16.36 -6.70
N LYS A 147 3.03 -15.73 -7.87
CA LYS A 147 3.20 -14.29 -8.05
C LYS A 147 2.29 -13.89 -9.19
N LEU A 148 1.42 -12.90 -8.98
CA LEU A 148 0.44 -12.49 -9.98
C LEU A 148 0.32 -10.98 -10.08
N ILE A 149 -0.18 -10.53 -11.22
CA ILE A 149 -0.64 -9.16 -11.46
C ILE A 149 -2.04 -9.20 -12.05
N ILE A 150 -2.89 -8.27 -11.65
CA ILE A 150 -4.30 -8.23 -12.02
C ILE A 150 -4.75 -6.78 -12.25
N PRO A 151 -5.42 -6.44 -13.37
CA PRO A 151 -5.99 -5.12 -13.60
C PRO A 151 -7.39 -5.04 -12.97
N GLN A 152 -7.48 -5.24 -11.65
CA GLN A 152 -8.77 -5.36 -10.95
C GLN A 152 -9.48 -4.02 -10.85
N PHE A 153 -10.76 -3.98 -11.25
CA PHE A 153 -11.60 -2.82 -11.02
C PHE A 153 -12.20 -2.89 -9.63
N CYS A 154 -12.19 -1.75 -8.93
CA CYS A 154 -12.65 -1.66 -7.54
C CYS A 154 -13.69 -0.55 -7.40
N LEU A 155 -14.70 -0.79 -6.58
CA LEU A 155 -15.73 0.19 -6.25
C LEU A 155 -15.61 0.56 -4.77
N ARG A 156 -15.53 1.86 -4.48
CA ARG A 156 -15.39 2.40 -3.13
C ARG A 156 -16.42 3.50 -2.90
N PHE A 157 -17.53 3.13 -2.29
CA PHE A 157 -18.65 4.05 -2.05
C PHE A 157 -18.44 4.93 -0.81
N ASN A 158 -17.53 4.54 0.09
CA ASN A 158 -17.12 5.36 1.24
C ASN A 158 -16.49 6.71 0.84
N ASP A 159 -16.04 6.83 -0.41
CA ASP A 159 -15.35 7.99 -0.95
C ASP A 159 -16.22 8.81 -1.92
N ILE A 160 -17.55 8.57 -1.96
CA ILE A 160 -18.45 9.19 -2.94
C ILE A 160 -18.62 10.72 -2.78
N GLU A 161 -18.41 11.23 -1.56
CA GLU A 161 -18.56 12.65 -1.23
C GLU A 161 -17.27 13.48 -1.44
N ASN A 162 -16.13 12.84 -1.72
CA ASN A 162 -14.84 13.53 -1.91
C ASN A 162 -14.81 14.39 -3.17
#